data_AF-A0A3A0EUL3-F1
#
_entry.id   AF-A0A3A0EUL3-F1
#
_cell.length_a   1.000
_cell.length_b   1.000
_cell.length_c   1.000
_cell.angle_alpha   90.00
_cell.angle_beta   90.00
_cell.angle_gamma   90.00
#
_symmetry.space_group_name_H-M   'P 1'
#
loop_
_entity.id
_entity.type
_entity.pdbx_description
1 polymer ?
#
loop_
_entity_poly.entity_id
_entity_poly.type
_entity_poly.pdbx_seq_one_letter_code
_entity_poly.pdbx_strand_id
1 'polypeptide(L)' 'MRKRYDFSKARPNPYAKRLKKQITIRLDEDTLEYFKKLAEDAEIPYQTLINLYLRECARTRKRPAMKWKAA' A
#
# COMPACT_ATOMS: atom_id res chain seq x y z
N MET A 1 12.19 33.49 1.25
CA MET A 1 11.85 32.63 0.09
C MET A 1 11.76 33.48 -1.17
N ARG A 2 12.24 32.97 -2.32
CA ARG A 2 12.11 33.68 -3.61
C ARG A 2 10.64 33.74 -4.05
N LYS A 3 10.21 34.88 -4.58
CA LYS A 3 8.79 35.17 -4.88
C LYS A 3 8.26 34.44 -6.12
N ARG A 4 9.11 34.08 -7.08
CA ARG A 4 8.72 33.29 -8.27
C ARG A 4 9.86 32.38 -8.71
N TYR A 5 9.49 31.19 -9.15
CA TYR A 5 10.35 30.22 -9.81
C TYR A 5 9.81 29.99 -11.21
N ASP A 6 10.68 30.02 -12.21
CA ASP A 6 10.33 29.65 -13.58
C ASP A 6 10.63 28.16 -13.81
N PHE A 7 9.59 27.40 -14.14
CA PHE A 7 9.63 25.96 -14.38
C PHE A 7 9.48 25.60 -15.86
N SER A 8 9.60 26.57 -16.77
CA SER A 8 9.46 26.38 -18.22
C SER A 8 10.37 25.30 -18.82
N LYS A 9 11.51 24.99 -18.19
CA LYS A 9 12.46 23.94 -18.59
C LYS A 9 12.53 22.75 -17.62
N ALA A 10 11.61 22.67 -16.65
CA ALA A 10 11.64 21.61 -15.64
C ALA A 10 11.21 20.26 -16.24
N ARG A 11 11.90 19.19 -15.85
CA ARG A 11 11.53 17.81 -16.21
C ARG A 11 10.78 17.16 -15.04
N PRO A 12 9.71 16.39 -15.30
CA PRO A 12 8.99 15.68 -14.25
C PRO A 12 9.93 14.71 -13.53
N ASN A 13 9.85 14.68 -12.19
CA ASN A 13 10.66 13.79 -11.39
C ASN A 13 10.35 12.32 -11.77
N PRO A 14 11.31 11.53 -12.28
CA PRO A 14 11.07 10.13 -12.67
C PRO A 14 10.64 9.25 -11.49
N TYR A 15 10.92 9.67 -10.26
CA TYR A 15 10.54 8.98 -9.04
C TYR A 15 9.13 9.35 -8.53
N ALA A 16 8.46 10.34 -9.13
CA ALA A 16 7.11 10.72 -8.73
C ALA A 16 6.10 9.57 -8.88
N LYS A 17 6.31 8.66 -9.85
CA LYS A 17 5.47 7.46 -10.04
C LYS A 17 5.63 6.41 -8.93
N ARG A 18 6.70 6.50 -8.14
CA ARG A 18 7.01 5.56 -7.04
C ARG A 18 6.51 6.07 -5.69
N LEU A 19 5.88 7.25 -5.65
CA LEU A 19 5.32 7.79 -4.42
C LEU A 19 4.17 6.88 -3.95
N LYS A 20 4.20 6.50 -2.67
CA LYS A 20 3.10 5.77 -2.05
C LYS A 20 1.86 6.65 -2.11
N LYS A 21 0.78 6.15 -2.70
CA LYS A 21 -0.53 6.80 -2.61
C LYS A 21 -1.10 6.53 -1.22
N GLN A 22 -1.37 7.58 -0.45
CA GLN A 22 -2.10 7.44 0.80
C GLN A 22 -3.55 7.08 0.47
N ILE A 23 -4.00 5.93 0.97
CA ILE A 23 -5.38 5.47 0.82
C ILE A 23 -5.91 5.02 2.18
N THR A 24 -7.20 5.22 2.42
CA THR A 24 -7.90 4.68 3.60
C THR A 24 -8.51 3.35 3.21
N ILE A 25 -8.11 2.26 3.89
CA ILE A 25 -8.69 0.93 3.74
C ILE A 25 -9.44 0.61 5.02
N ARG A 26 -10.68 0.14 4.90
CA ARG A 26 -11.42 -0.41 6.03
C ARG A 26 -10.95 -1.86 6.24
N LEU A 27 -10.47 -2.15 7.44
CA LEU A 27 -10.05 -3.48 7.86
C LEU A 27 -10.79 -3.82 9.15
N ASP A 28 -11.17 -5.08 9.31
CA ASP A 28 -11.76 -5.57 10.55
C ASP A 28 -10.71 -5.58 11.67
N GLU A 29 -11.17 -5.42 12.92
CA GLU A 29 -10.30 -5.32 14.10
C GLU A 29 -9.40 -6.54 14.25
N ASP A 30 -9.96 -7.74 14.07
CA ASP A 30 -9.22 -9.02 14.16
C ASP A 30 -8.08 -9.10 13.12
N THR A 31 -8.33 -8.60 11.91
CA THR A 31 -7.32 -8.59 10.84
C THR A 31 -6.20 -7.63 11.19
N LEU A 32 -6.54 -6.44 11.71
CA LEU A 32 -5.55 -5.46 12.12
C LEU A 32 -4.67 -6.00 13.26
N GLU A 33 -5.28 -6.65 14.26
CA GLU A 33 -4.59 -7.21 15.40
C GLU A 33 -3.63 -8.35 14.99
N TYR A 34 -4.06 -9.22 14.09
CA TYR A 34 -3.20 -10.25 13.52
C TYR A 34 -1.94 -9.67 12.87
N PHE A 35 -2.10 -8.64 12.02
CA PHE A 35 -0.95 -8.02 11.35
C PHE A 35 -0.08 -7.19 12.28
N LYS A 36 -0.61 -6.66 13.39
CA LYS A 36 0.20 -5.99 14.42
C LYS A 36 1.13 -6.96 15.13
N LYS A 37 0.61 -8.10 15.60
CA LYS A 37 1.44 -9.14 16.25
C LYS A 37 2.52 -9.67 15.31
N LEU A 38 2.14 -9.98 14.07
CA LEU A 38 3.11 -10.45 13.07
C LEU A 38 4.16 -9.38 12.72
N ALA A 39 3.80 -8.10 12.79
CA ALA A 39 4.70 -6.98 12.56
C ALA A 39 5.69 -6.77 13.71
N GLU A 40 5.27 -7.01 14.96
CA GLU A 40 6.14 -7.00 16.13
C GLU A 40 7.21 -8.09 16.00
N ASP A 41 6.80 -9.32 15.67
CA ASP A 41 7.73 -10.45 15.49
C ASP A 41 8.74 -10.22 14.33
N ALA A 42 8.29 -9.54 13.27
CA ALA A 42 9.10 -9.27 12.09
C ALA A 42 9.87 -7.93 12.17
N GLU A 43 9.76 -7.19 13.27
CA GLU A 43 10.36 -5.87 13.49
C GLU A 43 10.11 -4.85 12.36
N ILE A 44 8.93 -4.90 11.73
CA ILE A 44 8.55 -3.99 10.63
C ILE A 44 7.16 -3.40 10.88
N PRO A 45 6.87 -2.16 10.43
CA PRO A 45 5.55 -1.58 10.65
C PRO A 45 4.43 -2.41 10.00
N TYR A 46 3.33 -2.63 10.72
CA TYR A 46 2.18 -3.43 10.23
C TYR A 46 1.63 -2.93 8.89
N GLN A 47 1.63 -1.62 8.64
CA GLN A 47 1.21 -1.06 7.35
C GLN A 47 2.13 -1.48 6.20
N THR A 48 3.43 -1.57 6.45
CA THR A 48 4.42 -2.07 5.48
C THR A 48 4.19 -3.55 5.22
N LEU A 49 3.99 -4.33 6.29
CA LEU A 49 3.71 -5.76 6.21
C LEU A 49 2.44 -6.06 5.39
N ILE A 50 1.34 -5.37 5.68
CA ILE A 50 0.08 -5.50 4.91
C ILE A 50 0.33 -5.21 3.43
N ASN A 51 1.04 -4.13 3.11
CA ASN A 51 1.32 -3.78 1.72
C ASN A 51 2.22 -4.81 1.01
N LEU A 52 3.17 -5.43 1.73
CA LEU A 52 3.99 -6.52 1.19
C LEU A 52 3.15 -7.75 0.87
N TYR A 53 2.23 -8.14 1.77
CA TYR A 53 1.32 -9.26 1.55
C TYR A 53 0.38 -9.01 0.37
N LEU A 54 -0.18 -7.79 0.27
CA LEU A 54 -1.03 -7.41 -0.87
C LEU A 54 -0.25 -7.45 -2.19
N ARG A 55 1.00 -6.99 -2.20
CA ARG A 55 1.88 -7.08 -3.37
C ARG A 55 2.16 -8.52 -3.77
N GLU A 56 2.39 -9.39 -2.79
CA GLU A 56 2.64 -10.81 -3.05
C GLU A 56 1.39 -11.50 -3.61
N CYS A 57 0.20 -11.21 -3.07
CA CYS A 57 -1.07 -11.68 -3.63
C CYS A 57 -1.26 -11.25 -5.10
N ALA A 58 -0.92 -10.00 -5.43
CA ALA A 58 -0.98 -9.51 -6.80
C ALA A 58 0.04 -10.22 -7.71
N ARG A 59 1.29 -10.40 -7.24
CA ARG A 59 2.36 -11.07 -7.98
C ARG A 59 2.02 -12.53 -8.29
N THR A 60 1.49 -13.23 -7.29
CA THR A 60 1.06 -14.63 -7.40
C THR A 60 -0.26 -14.80 -8.14
N ARG A 61 -0.92 -13.69 -8.54
CA ARG A 61 -2.26 -13.67 -9.14
C ARG A 61 -3.24 -14.54 -8.36
N LYS A 62 -3.15 -14.51 -7.03
CA LYS A 62 -4.10 -15.19 -6.14
C LYS A 62 -5.48 -14.61 -6.42
N ARG A 63 -6.32 -15.42 -7.06
CA ARG A 63 -7.72 -15.09 -7.27
C ARG A 63 -8.51 -15.66 -6.10
N PRO A 64 -9.38 -14.87 -5.45
CA PRO A 64 -10.32 -15.41 -4.50
C PRO A 64 -11.11 -16.54 -5.17
N ALA A 65 -11.03 -17.76 -4.63
CA ALA A 65 -11.86 -18.89 -5.06
C ALA A 65 -13.29 -18.78 -4.51
N MET A 66 -13.75 -17.56 -4.23
CA MET A 66 -15.09 -17.30 -3.73
C MET A 66 -16.01 -17.28 -4.94
N LYS A 67 -16.59 -18.44 -5.27
CA LYS A 67 -17.82 -18.46 -6.07
C LYS A 67 -18.86 -17.76 -5.23
N TRP A 68 -19.08 -16.48 -5.47
CA TRP A 68 -20.25 -15.77 -4.94
C TRP A 68 -21.47 -16.53 -5.45
N LYS A 69 -22.05 -17.39 -4.62
CA LYS A 69 -23.46 -17.74 -4.81
C LYS A 69 -24.21 -16.46 -4.50
N ALA A 70 -24.68 -15.78 -5.54
CA ALA A 70 -25.77 -14.84 -5.37
C ALA A 70 -26.90 -15.61 -4.66
N ALA A 71 -27.32 -15.09 -3.51
CA ALA A 71 -28.53 -15.55 -2.84
C ALA A 71 -29.74 -15.16 -3.68
#